data_AF-A0AB38AZ25-F1
#
_entry.id   AF-A0AB38AZ25-F1
#
_cell.length_a   1.000
_cell.length_b   1.000
_cell.length_c   1.000
_cell.angle_alpha   90.00
_cell.angle_beta   90.00
_cell.angle_gamma   90.00
#
_symmetry.space_group_name_H-M   'P 1'
#
loop_
_entity.id
_entity.type
_entity.pdbx_description
1 polymer ?
#
loop_
_entity_poly.entity_id
_entity_poly.type
_entity_poly.pdbx_seq_one_letter_code
_entity_poly.pdbx_strand_id
1 'polypeptide(L)' 'MAAVVNVRAKKRFSTQDMADQTRGVECRKDSGVVDEIPGACKPIEKVIDQQRDLVEVVARLKQVVCVKG' A
#
# COMPACT_ATOMS: atom_id res chain seq x y z
N MET A 1 -5.56 -2.22 5.64
CA MET A 1 -5.75 -2.29 4.18
C MET A 1 -6.75 -3.41 3.93
N ALA A 2 -7.90 -3.14 3.31
CA ALA A 2 -8.86 -4.20 3.00
C ALA A 2 -8.28 -5.12 1.92
N ALA A 3 -8.37 -6.43 2.10
CA ALA A 3 -7.86 -7.42 1.15
C ALA A 3 -8.69 -7.39 -0.14
N VAL A 4 -8.25 -6.59 -1.11
CA VAL A 4 -8.73 -6.67 -2.49
C VAL A 4 -7.76 -7.55 -3.24
N VAL A 5 -8.22 -8.72 -3.71
CA VAL A 5 -7.40 -9.62 -4.53
C VAL A 5 -7.07 -8.93 -5.85
N ASN A 6 -5.87 -8.37 -5.95
CA ASN A 6 -5.38 -7.71 -7.15
C ASN A 6 -4.62 -8.72 -8.02
N VAL A 7 -5.36 -9.48 -8.82
CA VAL A 7 -4.79 -10.50 -9.74
C VAL A 7 -3.77 -9.88 -10.70
N ARG A 8 -3.92 -8.59 -11.06
CA ARG A 8 -2.96 -7.89 -11.91
C ARG A 8 -1.65 -7.59 -11.20
N ALA A 9 -1.68 -7.33 -9.90
CA ALA A 9 -0.48 -7.08 -9.11
C ALA A 9 0.40 -8.34 -9.02
N LYS A 10 -0.18 -9.52 -8.77
CA LYS A 10 0.57 -10.80 -8.78
C LYS A 10 1.28 -11.12 -10.09
N LYS A 11 0.85 -10.53 -11.20
CA LYS A 11 1.48 -10.67 -12.53
C LYS A 11 2.54 -9.61 -12.83
N ARG A 12 2.54 -8.50 -12.09
CA ARG A 12 3.37 -7.31 -12.38
C ARG A 12 4.47 -7.08 -11.36
N PHE A 13 4.34 -7.64 -10.18
CA PHE A 13 5.24 -7.41 -9.06
C PHE A 13 5.73 -8.73 -8.48
N SER A 14 6.93 -8.66 -7.92
CA SER A 14 7.63 -9.73 -7.23
C SER A 14 7.67 -9.48 -5.71
N THR A 15 8.13 -10.48 -4.95
CA THR A 15 8.44 -10.31 -3.52
C THR A 15 9.59 -9.33 -3.29
N GLN A 16 10.51 -9.20 -4.25
CA GLN A 16 11.57 -8.20 -4.18
C GLN A 16 11.00 -6.78 -4.31
N ASP A 17 10.08 -6.56 -5.26
CA ASP A 17 9.37 -5.28 -5.37
C ASP A 17 8.63 -4.94 -4.07
N MET A 18 8.02 -5.95 -3.44
CA MET A 18 7.35 -5.78 -2.15
C MET A 18 8.35 -5.33 -1.08
N ALA A 19 9.52 -5.97 -0.97
CA ALA A 19 10.56 -5.58 -0.02
C ALA A 19 11.08 -4.16 -0.27
N ASP A 20 11.30 -3.80 -1.53
CA ASP A 20 11.84 -2.50 -1.91
C ASP A 20 10.83 -1.36 -1.65
N GLN A 21 9.56 -1.58 -2.00
CA GLN A 21 8.50 -0.59 -1.78
C GLN A 21 8.08 -0.46 -0.31
N THR A 22 8.38 -1.45 0.52
CA THR A 22 8.10 -1.43 1.96
C THR A 22 9.35 -1.18 2.81
N ARG A 23 10.46 -0.72 2.21
CA ARG A 23 11.68 -0.42 2.94
C ARG A 23 11.43 0.59 4.07
N GLY A 24 11.84 0.21 5.28
CA GLY A 24 11.61 0.99 6.50
C GLY A 24 10.25 0.75 7.16
N VAL A 25 9.49 -0.25 6.69
CA VAL A 25 8.25 -0.73 7.30
C VAL A 25 8.40 -2.22 7.60
N GLU A 26 8.18 -2.60 8.85
CA GLU A 26 8.19 -4.00 9.26
C GLU A 26 6.87 -4.65 8.84
N CYS A 27 6.94 -5.67 7.99
CA CYS A 27 5.77 -6.31 7.43
C CYS A 27 6.14 -7.65 6.80
N ARG A 28 5.12 -8.51 6.62
CA ARG A 28 5.21 -9.73 5.80
C ARG A 28 5.60 -9.38 4.35
N LYS A 29 6.52 -10.14 3.75
CA LYS A 29 7.11 -9.88 2.40
C LYS A 29 7.10 -11.12 1.49
N ASP A 30 6.31 -12.14 1.82
CA ASP A 30 6.17 -13.34 1.01
C ASP A 30 5.19 -13.17 -0.16
N SER A 31 5.10 -14.20 -1.01
CA SER A 31 4.23 -14.21 -2.19
C SER A 31 2.73 -14.10 -1.86
N GLY A 32 2.34 -14.39 -0.63
CA GLY A 32 0.95 -14.34 -0.17
C GLY A 32 0.40 -12.92 -0.02
N VAL A 33 1.25 -11.89 -0.07
CA VAL A 33 0.85 -10.47 0.09
C VAL A 33 1.19 -9.57 -1.09
N VAL A 34 1.69 -10.13 -2.20
CA VAL A 34 2.12 -9.34 -3.38
C VAL A 34 0.95 -8.62 -4.06
N ASP A 35 -0.28 -9.12 -3.94
CA ASP A 35 -1.47 -8.40 -4.41
C ASP A 35 -1.80 -7.13 -3.63
N GLU A 36 -1.15 -6.93 -2.50
CA GLU A 36 -1.33 -5.77 -1.64
C GLU A 36 -0.09 -4.87 -1.59
N ILE A 37 0.82 -5.00 -2.57
CA ILE A 37 1.99 -4.14 -2.71
C ILE A 37 1.56 -2.66 -2.90
N PRO A 38 2.25 -1.67 -2.28
CA PRO A 38 1.85 -0.26 -2.39
C PRO A 38 1.62 0.24 -3.82
N GLY A 39 2.47 -0.16 -4.77
CA GLY A 39 2.36 0.20 -6.19
C GLY A 39 1.13 -0.36 -6.92
N ALA A 40 0.36 -1.25 -6.28
CA ALA A 40 -0.91 -1.74 -6.80
C ALA A 40 -2.09 -0.80 -6.49
N CYS A 41 -1.90 0.17 -5.58
CA CYS A 41 -2.90 1.16 -5.18
C CYS A 41 -2.73 2.50 -5.92
N LYS A 42 -3.76 3.35 -5.88
CA LYS A 42 -3.65 4.74 -6.33
C LYS A 42 -2.77 5.53 -5.35
N PRO A 43 -1.99 6.52 -5.79
CA PRO A 43 -1.28 7.43 -4.90
C PRO A 43 -2.25 8.14 -3.94
N ILE A 44 -1.95 8.13 -2.65
CA ILE A 44 -2.84 8.69 -1.61
C ILE A 44 -2.97 10.21 -1.77
N GLU A 45 -1.91 10.88 -2.20
CA GLU A 45 -1.87 12.32 -2.44
C GLU A 45 -2.89 12.72 -3.50
N LYS A 46 -3.04 11.91 -4.56
CA LYS A 46 -4.04 12.14 -5.60
C LYS A 46 -5.46 11.95 -5.08
N VAL A 47 -5.69 10.98 -4.20
CA VAL A 47 -7.01 10.75 -3.59
C VAL A 47 -7.38 11.90 -2.66
N ILE A 48 -6.44 12.37 -1.84
CA ILE A 48 -6.65 13.50 -0.93
C ILE A 48 -6.91 14.80 -1.69
N ASP A 49 -6.13 15.10 -2.73
CA ASP A 49 -6.33 16.32 -3.53
C ASP A 49 -7.72 16.38 -4.18
N GLN A 50 -8.26 15.24 -4.61
CA GLN A 50 -9.59 15.14 -5.18
C GLN A 50 -10.73 15.41 -4.18
N GLN A 51 -10.46 15.42 -2.88
CA GLN A 51 -11.47 15.57 -1.82
C GLN A 51 -11.24 16.82 -0.96
N ARG A 52 -10.33 17.71 -1.38
CA ARG A 52 -9.89 18.88 -0.60
C ARG A 52 -10.99 19.87 -0.20
N ASP A 53 -12.11 19.84 -0.91
CA ASP A 53 -13.31 20.66 -0.66
C ASP A 53 -14.28 20.02 0.36
N LEU A 54 -14.09 18.73 0.66
CA LEU A 54 -14.94 17.95 1.56
C LEU A 54 -14.27 17.59 2.88
N VAL A 55 -12.93 17.55 2.93
CA VAL A 55 -12.19 17.10 4.10
C VAL A 55 -10.98 17.98 4.42
N GLU A 56 -10.59 18.00 5.69
CA GLU A 56 -9.39 18.64 6.19
C GLU A 56 -8.33 17.61 6.59
N VAL A 57 -7.07 17.83 6.21
CA VAL A 57 -5.94 16.97 6.62
C VAL A 57 -5.42 17.44 7.97
N VAL A 58 -5.86 16.80 9.05
CA VAL A 58 -5.42 17.14 10.43
C VAL A 58 -4.04 16.58 10.78
N ALA A 59 -3.64 15.46 10.18
CA ALA A 59 -2.35 14.82 10.40
C ALA A 59 -1.95 13.92 9.22
N ARG A 60 -0.65 13.64 9.10
CA ARG A 60 -0.10 12.62 8.19
C ARG A 60 0.64 11.58 9.00
N LEU A 61 0.27 10.32 8.85
CA LEU A 61 0.87 9.19 9.58
C LEU A 61 1.78 8.40 8.65
N LYS A 62 2.96 8.02 9.18
CA LYS A 62 3.87 7.09 8.52
C LYS A 62 3.82 5.75 9.23
N GLN A 63 3.54 4.69 8.49
CA GLN A 63 3.57 3.33 9.02
C GLN A 63 4.99 2.91 9.39
N VAL A 64 5.09 2.17 10.50
CA VAL A 64 6.33 1.52 10.96
C VAL A 64 6.20 0.00 11.00
N VAL A 65 4.98 -0.50 11.19
CA VAL A 65 4.64 -1.93 11.20
C VAL A 65 3.32 -2.14 10.45
N CYS A 66 3.21 -3.21 9.66
CA CYS A 66 1.99 -3.65 9.01
C CYS A 66 1.76 -5.14 9.26
N VAL A 67 0.70 -5.47 10.01
CA VAL A 67 0.25 -6.84 10.27
C VAL A 67 -1.04 -7.11 9.51
N LYS A 68 -1.11 -8.26 8.84
CA LYS A 68 -2.28 -8.72 8.08
C LYS A 68 -2.66 -10.13 8.55
N GLY A 69 -3.95 -10.37 8.71
CA GLY A 69 -4.53 -11.70 8.95
C GLY A 69 -4.60 -12.52 7.67
#